data_AF-A0A141NBJ1-F1
#
_entry.id   AF-A0A141NBJ1-F1
#
_cell.length_a   1.000
_cell.length_b   1.000
_cell.length_c   1.000
_cell.angle_alpha   90.00
_cell.angle_beta   90.00
_cell.angle_gamma   90.00
#
_symmetry.space_group_name_H-M   'P 1'
#
loop_
_entity.id
_entity.type
_entity.pdbx_description
1 polymer ?
#
loop_
_entity_poly.entity_id
_entity_poly.type
_entity_poly.pdbx_seq_one_letter_code
_entity_poly.pdbx_strand_id
1 'polypeptide(L)'
;ELCCKPLCLMLADESDHETLTAILSPLIAEREAMKNSQLLLEMGGILRTFKFIFRGTGYDEKLVREVEGLEASGSTYICTLCDATRLEASQNLVFHSITRSHTENLERYEIWRSNPYHESVDELRARVKGVSAKPFIETVPSIDALHCDIGNAAEFYRIFQMEIGEVYKNPDVSKEERKRWQLTLDKHLRKKMNLKPMMRMSGNFARKLMSKE
;
A
#
# COMPACT_ATOMS: atom_id res chain seq x y z
N GLU A 1 15.38 7.48 12.03
CA GLU A 1 16.47 6.59 11.55
C GLU A 1 17.21 5.88 12.69
N LEU A 2 17.56 6.57 13.80
CA LEU A 2 18.38 6.02 14.90
C LEU A 2 17.94 4.66 15.49
N CYS A 3 16.64 4.35 15.46
CA CYS A 3 16.08 3.11 16.04
C CYS A 3 15.73 2.02 15.01
N CYS A 4 15.89 2.29 13.71
CA CYS A 4 15.63 1.31 12.66
C CYS A 4 16.89 0.48 12.41
N LYS A 5 16.97 -0.71 13.02
CA LYS A 5 18.14 -1.59 12.91
C LYS A 5 18.09 -2.34 11.57
N PRO A 6 19.08 -2.18 10.67
CA PRO A 6 19.10 -2.91 9.41
C PRO A 6 19.31 -4.41 9.68
N LEU A 7 18.53 -5.25 9.00
CA LEU A 7 18.61 -6.71 9.12
C LEU A 7 19.13 -7.38 7.83
N CYS A 8 18.69 -6.88 6.66
CA CYS A 8 19.10 -7.38 5.35
C CYS A 8 19.30 -6.20 4.40
N LEU A 9 20.37 -6.22 3.63
CA LEU A 9 20.66 -5.27 2.55
C LEU A 9 20.91 -6.07 1.28
N MET A 10 20.24 -5.70 0.20
CA MET A 10 20.37 -6.36 -1.10
C MET A 10 20.43 -5.31 -2.21
N LEU A 11 21.15 -5.63 -3.28
CA LEU A 11 21.10 -4.89 -4.54
C LEU A 11 20.24 -5.70 -5.51
N ALA A 12 18.93 -5.51 -5.43
CA ALA A 12 17.93 -6.22 -6.23
C ALA A 12 16.78 -5.27 -6.58
N ASP A 13 16.01 -5.60 -7.62
CA ASP A 13 14.74 -4.94 -7.89
C ASP A 13 13.67 -5.52 -6.94
N GLU A 14 12.87 -4.65 -6.34
CA GLU A 14 11.71 -5.05 -5.52
C GLU A 14 10.68 -5.82 -6.35
N SER A 15 10.65 -5.59 -7.66
CA SER A 15 9.70 -6.18 -8.61
C SER A 15 10.18 -7.53 -9.16
N ASP A 16 11.43 -7.94 -8.88
CA ASP A 16 11.95 -9.27 -9.21
C ASP A 16 11.58 -10.24 -8.09
N HIS A 17 10.42 -10.87 -8.25
CA HIS A 17 9.81 -11.73 -7.26
C HIS A 17 10.71 -12.95 -6.93
N GLU A 18 11.35 -13.53 -7.94
CA GLU A 18 12.24 -14.67 -7.79
C GLU A 18 13.45 -14.33 -6.92
N THR A 19 14.11 -13.21 -7.20
CA THR A 19 15.26 -12.76 -6.39
C THR A 19 14.82 -12.36 -4.98
N LEU A 20 13.72 -11.61 -4.86
CA LEU A 20 13.22 -11.13 -3.57
C LEU A 20 12.85 -12.29 -2.64
N THR A 21 12.10 -13.27 -3.15
CA THR A 21 11.69 -14.46 -2.38
C THR A 21 12.90 -15.32 -2.03
N ALA A 22 13.85 -15.53 -2.94
CA ALA A 22 15.06 -16.29 -2.66
C ALA A 22 15.89 -15.69 -1.51
N ILE A 23 16.00 -14.36 -1.45
CA ILE A 23 16.77 -13.66 -0.41
C ILE A 23 16.00 -13.58 0.92
N LEU A 24 14.70 -13.29 0.90
CA LEU A 24 13.94 -13.02 2.13
C LEU A 24 13.35 -14.27 2.79
N SER A 25 13.12 -15.36 2.05
CA SER A 25 12.49 -16.58 2.60
C SER A 25 13.21 -17.15 3.83
N PRO A 26 14.55 -17.19 3.92
CA PRO A 26 15.25 -17.62 5.13
C PRO A 26 14.88 -16.79 6.37
N LEU A 27 14.78 -15.46 6.24
CA LEU A 27 14.38 -14.57 7.34
C LEU A 27 12.93 -14.81 7.77
N ILE A 28 12.05 -15.10 6.82
CA ILE A 28 10.66 -15.46 7.12
C ILE A 28 10.60 -16.79 7.85
N ALA A 29 11.37 -17.80 7.44
CA ALA A 29 11.42 -19.09 8.12
C ALA A 29 11.91 -18.95 9.57
N GLU A 30 12.96 -18.16 9.81
CA GLU A 30 13.44 -17.85 11.17
C GLU A 30 12.39 -17.09 12.00
N ARG A 31 11.74 -16.08 11.40
CA ARG A 31 10.63 -15.34 12.03
C ARG A 31 9.52 -16.28 12.48
N GLU A 32 9.07 -17.19 11.61
CA GLU A 32 8.00 -18.14 11.93
C GLU A 32 8.41 -19.11 13.05
N ALA A 33 9.65 -19.61 13.03
CA ALA A 33 10.18 -20.45 14.10
C ALA A 33 10.20 -19.70 15.46
N MET A 34 10.56 -18.41 15.46
CA MET A 34 10.61 -17.59 16.67
C MET A 34 9.24 -17.30 17.29
N LYS A 35 8.15 -17.25 16.51
CA LYS A 35 6.80 -16.99 17.04
C LYS A 35 6.36 -18.02 18.09
N ASN A 36 6.80 -19.26 17.93
CA ASN A 36 6.45 -20.38 18.81
C ASN A 36 7.55 -20.73 19.82
N SER A 37 8.57 -19.87 19.95
CA SER A 37 9.74 -20.10 20.80
C SER A 37 9.81 -19.11 21.98
N GLN A 38 10.67 -19.42 22.95
CA GLN A 38 11.05 -18.53 24.03
C GLN A 38 12.57 -18.37 24.03
N LEU A 39 13.05 -17.13 24.07
CA LEU A 39 14.48 -16.85 24.17
C LEU A 39 14.87 -16.68 25.64
N LEU A 40 15.81 -17.50 26.11
CA LEU A 40 16.47 -17.32 27.40
C LEU A 40 17.74 -16.52 27.19
N LEU A 41 17.87 -15.38 27.88
CA LEU A 41 19.02 -14.49 27.77
C LEU A 41 19.42 -13.99 29.15
N GLU A 42 20.71 -14.11 29.47
CA GLU A 42 21.27 -13.59 30.71
C GLU A 42 21.49 -12.07 30.59
N MET A 43 20.90 -11.31 31.50
CA MET A 43 21.03 -9.86 31.55
C MET A 43 21.32 -9.42 32.98
N GLY A 44 22.52 -8.86 33.18
CA GLY A 44 22.98 -8.41 34.50
C GLY A 44 23.07 -9.55 35.53
N GLY A 45 23.51 -10.74 35.11
CA GLY A 45 23.63 -11.92 35.98
C GLY A 45 22.31 -12.68 36.24
N ILE A 46 21.21 -12.27 35.61
CA ILE A 46 19.88 -12.87 35.80
C ILE A 46 19.39 -13.42 34.47
N LEU A 47 19.04 -14.71 34.43
CA LEU A 47 18.44 -15.34 33.25
C LEU A 47 16.99 -14.84 33.08
N ARG A 48 16.69 -14.27 31.91
CA ARG A 48 15.37 -13.71 31.56
C ARG A 48 14.78 -14.46 30.37
N THR A 49 13.45 -14.56 30.36
CA THR A 49 12.70 -15.19 29.27
C THR A 49 11.99 -14.14 28.42
N PHE A 50 12.14 -14.21 27.11
CA PHE A 50 11.53 -13.31 26.15
C PHE A 50 10.63 -14.06 25.17
N LYS A 51 9.51 -13.42 24.81
CA LYS A 51 8.65 -13.80 23.69
C LYS A 51 8.63 -12.67 22.67
N PHE A 52 8.51 -13.01 21.41
CA PHE A 52 8.51 -12.05 20.32
C PHE A 52 7.15 -11.97 19.64
N ILE A 53 6.73 -10.75 19.31
CA ILE A 53 5.57 -10.48 18.47
C ILE A 53 6.08 -9.66 17.29
N PHE A 54 5.95 -10.22 16.09
CA PHE A 54 6.37 -9.55 14.86
C PHE A 54 5.17 -8.87 14.21
N ARG A 55 5.24 -7.55 14.05
CA ARG A 55 4.20 -6.75 13.39
C ARG A 55 4.78 -6.10 12.13
N GLY A 56 4.54 -6.72 10.98
CA GLY A 56 4.98 -6.20 9.68
C GLY A 56 4.07 -5.06 9.19
N THR A 57 4.32 -3.84 9.63
CA THR A 57 3.53 -2.64 9.27
C THR A 57 4.28 -1.61 8.42
N GLY A 58 5.59 -1.81 8.21
CA GLY A 58 6.48 -0.83 7.57
C GLY A 58 6.57 -0.97 6.05
N TYR A 59 5.45 -1.26 5.39
CA TYR A 59 5.38 -1.53 3.95
C TYR A 59 4.46 -0.51 3.29
N ASP A 60 4.82 -0.03 2.09
CA ASP A 60 3.87 0.71 1.26
C ASP A 60 2.86 -0.25 0.60
N GLU A 61 1.79 0.29 0.02
CA GLU A 61 0.73 -0.54 -0.57
C GLU A 61 1.25 -1.42 -1.71
N LYS A 62 2.24 -0.92 -2.48
CA LYS A 62 2.80 -1.67 -3.62
C LYS A 62 3.44 -2.96 -3.10
N LEU A 63 4.30 -2.85 -2.10
CA LEU A 63 4.98 -4.01 -1.53
C LEU A 63 4.02 -4.95 -0.81
N VAL A 64 3.03 -4.42 -0.07
CA VAL A 64 1.99 -5.25 0.56
C VAL A 64 1.26 -6.11 -0.48
N ARG A 65 0.85 -5.51 -1.61
CA ARG A 65 0.16 -6.25 -2.67
C ARG A 65 1.03 -7.37 -3.24
N GLU A 66 2.30 -7.08 -3.52
CA GLU A 66 3.25 -8.05 -4.07
C GLU A 66 3.46 -9.25 -3.12
N VAL A 67 3.68 -9.01 -1.83
CA VAL A 67 4.04 -10.09 -0.87
C VAL A 67 2.83 -10.86 -0.33
N GLU A 68 1.63 -10.27 -0.40
CA GLU A 68 0.35 -10.90 -0.02
C GLU A 68 -0.42 -11.46 -1.24
N GLY A 69 0.20 -11.50 -2.42
CA GLY A 69 -0.37 -12.14 -3.62
C GLY A 69 -1.58 -11.44 -4.21
N LEU A 70 -1.71 -10.14 -3.97
CA LEU A 70 -2.79 -9.30 -4.47
C LEU A 70 -2.41 -8.68 -5.82
N GLU A 71 -3.40 -8.43 -6.67
CA GLU A 71 -3.20 -7.61 -7.86
C GLU A 71 -2.67 -6.21 -7.52
N ALA A 72 -1.90 -5.61 -8.44
CA ALA A 72 -1.34 -4.27 -8.30
C ALA A 72 -2.41 -3.17 -8.10
N SER A 73 -1.99 -1.98 -7.66
CA SER A 73 -2.88 -0.85 -7.27
C SER A 73 -3.86 -0.36 -8.34
N GLY A 74 -3.66 -0.74 -9.61
CA GLY A 74 -4.60 -0.48 -10.70
C GLY A 74 -5.84 -1.39 -10.72
N SER A 75 -5.91 -2.39 -9.84
CA SER A 75 -6.99 -3.38 -9.80
C SER A 75 -8.38 -2.78 -9.57
N THR A 76 -9.40 -3.58 -9.92
CA THR A 76 -10.78 -3.43 -9.45
C THR A 76 -10.89 -3.57 -7.93
N TYR A 77 -10.07 -4.43 -7.31
CA TYR A 77 -10.00 -4.66 -5.86
C TYR A 77 -9.03 -3.66 -5.23
N ILE A 78 -9.57 -2.55 -4.74
CA ILE A 78 -8.77 -1.39 -4.35
C ILE A 78 -8.20 -1.46 -2.94
N CYS A 79 -8.71 -2.35 -2.09
CA CYS A 79 -8.34 -2.39 -0.68
C CYS A 79 -7.46 -3.62 -0.38
N THR A 80 -6.43 -3.42 0.43
CA THR A 80 -5.62 -4.52 0.99
C THR A 80 -6.24 -5.11 2.27
N LEU A 81 -7.29 -4.47 2.81
CA LEU A 81 -7.92 -4.83 4.08
C LEU A 81 -9.32 -5.45 3.91
N CYS A 82 -10.03 -5.14 2.82
CA CYS A 82 -11.38 -5.66 2.54
C CYS A 82 -11.53 -6.05 1.07
N ASP A 83 -12.69 -6.58 0.69
CA ASP A 83 -12.95 -7.12 -0.66
C ASP A 83 -13.73 -6.18 -1.58
N ALA A 84 -13.96 -4.94 -1.15
CA ALA A 84 -14.71 -3.96 -1.93
C ALA A 84 -14.02 -3.65 -3.26
N THR A 85 -14.82 -3.63 -4.31
CA THR A 85 -14.40 -3.15 -5.62
C THR A 85 -14.38 -1.62 -5.67
N ARG A 86 -13.71 -1.06 -6.68
CA ARG A 86 -13.66 0.39 -6.94
C ARG A 86 -15.06 1.00 -7.05
N LEU A 87 -16.01 0.30 -7.68
CA LEU A 87 -17.39 0.78 -7.84
C LEU A 87 -18.17 0.70 -6.53
N GLU A 88 -18.08 -0.41 -5.80
CA GLU A 88 -18.76 -0.53 -4.50
C GLU A 88 -18.25 0.51 -3.51
N ALA A 89 -16.94 0.75 -3.48
CA ALA A 89 -16.33 1.74 -2.61
C ALA A 89 -16.69 3.19 -3.01
N SER A 90 -17.04 3.47 -4.27
CA SER A 90 -17.51 4.81 -4.67
C SER A 90 -18.97 5.06 -4.29
N GLN A 91 -19.77 4.00 -4.16
CA GLN A 91 -21.17 4.08 -3.73
C GLN A 91 -21.31 4.03 -2.20
N ASN A 92 -20.50 3.22 -1.53
CA ASN A 92 -20.42 3.12 -0.09
C ASN A 92 -19.02 3.55 0.38
N LEU A 93 -18.92 4.78 0.90
CA LEU A 93 -17.64 5.38 1.24
C LEU A 93 -17.05 4.92 2.58
N VAL A 94 -17.90 4.56 3.56
CA VAL A 94 -17.46 4.45 4.96
C VAL A 94 -17.86 3.15 5.66
N PHE A 95 -18.80 2.37 5.13
CA PHE A 95 -19.27 1.15 5.78
C PHE A 95 -18.55 -0.08 5.22
N HIS A 96 -17.31 -0.27 5.68
CA HIS A 96 -16.48 -1.43 5.37
C HIS A 96 -15.84 -1.99 6.65
N SER A 97 -15.57 -3.28 6.65
CA SER A 97 -14.87 -3.97 7.73
C SER A 97 -13.59 -4.62 7.21
N ILE A 98 -12.61 -4.81 8.09
CA ILE A 98 -11.40 -5.58 7.76
C ILE A 98 -11.80 -7.06 7.67
N THR A 99 -11.56 -7.67 6.51
CA THR A 99 -11.84 -9.08 6.25
C THR A 99 -10.59 -9.85 5.86
N ARG A 100 -9.68 -9.22 5.11
CA ARG A 100 -8.47 -9.86 4.60
C ARG A 100 -7.50 -10.22 5.71
N SER A 101 -6.88 -11.38 5.57
CA SER A 101 -5.77 -11.83 6.41
C SER A 101 -4.80 -12.68 5.59
N HIS A 102 -3.57 -12.84 6.08
CA HIS A 102 -2.56 -13.66 5.42
C HIS A 102 -3.03 -15.12 5.24
N THR A 103 -3.66 -15.70 6.25
CA THR A 103 -4.22 -17.06 6.20
C THR A 103 -5.32 -17.18 5.14
N GLU A 104 -6.24 -16.22 5.09
CA GLU A 104 -7.31 -16.23 4.08
C GLU A 104 -6.74 -16.08 2.66
N ASN A 105 -5.72 -15.24 2.46
CA ASN A 105 -5.09 -15.09 1.15
C ASN A 105 -4.41 -16.39 0.69
N LEU A 106 -3.77 -17.15 1.60
CA LEU A 106 -3.20 -18.46 1.27
C LEU A 106 -4.29 -19.45 0.80
N GLU A 107 -5.43 -19.49 1.48
CA GLU A 107 -6.58 -20.33 1.10
C GLU A 107 -7.17 -19.92 -0.25
N ARG A 108 -7.35 -18.62 -0.47
CA ARG A 108 -7.82 -18.05 -1.75
C ARG A 108 -6.89 -18.40 -2.90
N TYR A 109 -5.58 -18.35 -2.68
CA TYR A 109 -4.60 -18.76 -3.69
C TYR A 109 -4.73 -20.25 -4.05
N GLU A 110 -4.95 -21.14 -3.07
CA GLU A 110 -5.15 -22.56 -3.38
C GLU A 110 -6.44 -22.81 -4.19
N ILE A 111 -7.50 -22.02 -3.95
CA ILE A 111 -8.71 -22.02 -4.79
C ILE A 111 -8.38 -21.55 -6.21
N TRP A 112 -7.65 -20.44 -6.36
CA TRP A 112 -7.21 -19.93 -7.66
C TRP A 112 -6.39 -20.97 -8.44
N ARG A 113 -5.41 -21.60 -7.78
CA ARG A 113 -4.51 -22.57 -8.41
C ARG A 113 -5.20 -23.87 -8.80
N SER A 114 -6.12 -24.36 -7.97
CA SER A 114 -6.77 -25.67 -8.20
C SER A 114 -8.05 -25.58 -9.03
N ASN A 115 -8.69 -24.41 -9.10
CA ASN A 115 -10.00 -24.19 -9.73
C ASN A 115 -10.99 -25.34 -9.49
N PRO A 116 -11.36 -25.60 -8.21
CA PRO A 116 -12.13 -26.79 -7.85
C PRO A 116 -13.57 -26.76 -8.38
N TYR A 117 -14.04 -25.60 -8.83
CA TYR A 117 -15.39 -25.38 -9.34
C TYR A 117 -15.44 -25.31 -10.87
N HIS A 118 -14.31 -25.48 -11.57
CA HIS A 118 -14.21 -25.39 -13.03
C HIS A 118 -14.80 -24.09 -13.59
N GLU A 119 -14.56 -22.98 -12.90
CA GLU A 119 -15.04 -21.65 -13.27
C GLU A 119 -14.20 -21.06 -14.42
N SER A 120 -14.80 -20.13 -15.15
CA SER A 120 -14.03 -19.26 -16.06
C SER A 120 -13.07 -18.36 -15.27
N VAL A 121 -12.09 -17.76 -15.95
CA VAL A 121 -11.08 -16.91 -15.31
C VAL A 121 -11.70 -15.72 -14.56
N ASP A 122 -12.73 -15.09 -15.12
CA ASP A 122 -13.38 -13.92 -14.52
C ASP A 122 -14.21 -14.31 -13.28
N GLU A 123 -14.93 -15.43 -13.35
CA GLU A 123 -15.68 -15.98 -12.21
C GLU A 123 -14.74 -16.40 -11.08
N LEU A 124 -13.65 -17.10 -11.41
CA LEU A 124 -12.65 -17.54 -10.44
C LEU A 124 -11.95 -16.33 -9.79
N ARG A 125 -11.57 -15.32 -10.58
CA ARG A 125 -11.01 -14.05 -10.07
C ARG A 125 -11.97 -13.36 -9.10
N ALA A 126 -13.26 -13.36 -9.43
CA ALA A 126 -14.30 -12.78 -8.59
C ALA A 126 -14.53 -13.56 -7.29
N ARG A 127 -14.36 -14.89 -7.32
CA ARG A 127 -14.39 -15.77 -6.14
C ARG A 127 -13.24 -15.49 -5.18
N VAL A 128 -12.01 -15.43 -5.71
CA VAL A 128 -10.79 -15.22 -4.90
C VAL A 128 -10.47 -13.75 -4.62
N LYS A 129 -11.31 -12.82 -5.09
CA LYS A 129 -11.18 -11.37 -4.90
C LYS A 129 -9.83 -10.83 -5.35
N GLY A 130 -9.33 -11.33 -6.48
CA GLY A 130 -8.06 -10.90 -7.07
C GLY A 130 -6.80 -11.39 -6.35
N VAL A 131 -6.88 -12.46 -5.55
CA VAL A 131 -5.69 -13.19 -5.06
C VAL A 131 -5.29 -14.22 -6.10
N SER A 132 -4.28 -13.90 -6.91
CA SER A 132 -3.84 -14.73 -8.04
C SER A 132 -2.38 -15.19 -7.95
N ALA A 133 -1.65 -14.75 -6.93
CA ALA A 133 -0.29 -15.18 -6.61
C ALA A 133 -0.23 -15.69 -5.17
N LYS A 134 0.77 -16.50 -4.86
CA LYS A 134 0.91 -17.10 -3.53
C LYS A 134 1.50 -16.07 -2.56
N PRO A 135 0.83 -15.74 -1.44
CA PRO A 135 1.43 -14.94 -0.37
C PRO A 135 2.68 -15.61 0.20
N PHE A 136 3.70 -14.82 0.56
CA PHE A 136 4.92 -15.36 1.19
C PHE A 136 5.42 -14.59 2.41
N ILE A 137 4.93 -13.36 2.66
CA ILE A 137 5.21 -12.61 3.89
C ILE A 137 3.89 -12.26 4.56
N GLU A 138 3.68 -12.71 5.80
CA GLU A 138 2.56 -12.22 6.62
C GLU A 138 2.79 -10.75 7.00
N THR A 139 1.89 -9.89 6.52
CA THR A 139 1.80 -8.47 6.86
C THR A 139 0.67 -8.20 7.87
N VAL A 140 0.70 -7.03 8.52
CA VAL A 140 -0.40 -6.61 9.40
C VAL A 140 -1.37 -5.73 8.59
N PRO A 141 -2.69 -6.07 8.56
CA PRO A 141 -3.71 -5.23 7.93
C PRO A 141 -3.73 -3.83 8.58
N SER A 142 -3.20 -2.84 7.86
CA SER A 142 -3.02 -1.47 8.33
C SER A 142 -2.89 -0.52 7.13
N ILE A 143 -2.81 0.77 7.42
CA ILE A 143 -2.49 1.82 6.45
C ILE A 143 -1.11 2.39 6.78
N ASP A 144 -0.28 2.62 5.76
CA ASP A 144 0.93 3.42 5.92
C ASP A 144 0.59 4.91 5.93
N ALA A 145 0.86 5.56 7.06
CA ALA A 145 0.55 6.96 7.27
C ALA A 145 1.28 7.88 6.28
N LEU A 146 2.55 7.60 5.97
CA LEU A 146 3.34 8.49 5.11
C LEU A 146 2.80 8.50 3.68
N HIS A 147 2.60 7.34 3.08
CA HIS A 147 2.06 7.27 1.72
C HIS A 147 0.59 7.65 1.67
N CYS A 148 -0.19 7.47 2.75
CA CYS A 148 -1.56 8.00 2.85
C CYS A 148 -1.58 9.53 2.76
N ASP A 149 -0.74 10.23 3.54
CA ASP A 149 -0.64 11.70 3.49
C ASP A 149 -0.26 12.20 2.10
N ILE A 150 0.73 11.56 1.47
CA ILE A 150 1.20 11.92 0.13
C ILE A 150 0.11 11.70 -0.91
N GLY A 151 -0.59 10.55 -0.85
CA GLY A 151 -1.68 10.20 -1.75
C GLY A 151 -2.85 11.19 -1.65
N ASN A 152 -3.33 11.45 -0.42
CA ASN A 152 -4.40 12.40 -0.18
C ASN A 152 -4.03 13.80 -0.67
N ALA A 153 -2.83 14.30 -0.35
CA ALA A 153 -2.40 15.61 -0.81
C ALA A 153 -2.30 15.70 -2.35
N ALA A 154 -1.91 14.60 -3.02
CA ALA A 154 -1.89 14.55 -4.48
C ALA A 154 -3.31 14.61 -5.07
N GLU A 155 -4.29 13.96 -4.46
CA GLU A 155 -5.70 14.06 -4.89
C GLU A 155 -6.26 15.47 -4.65
N PHE A 156 -6.02 16.08 -3.49
CA PHE A 156 -6.42 17.48 -3.24
C PHE A 156 -5.75 18.46 -4.20
N TYR A 157 -4.47 18.25 -4.53
CA TYR A 157 -3.77 19.06 -5.54
C TYR A 157 -4.44 18.95 -6.91
N ARG A 158 -4.89 17.75 -7.32
CA ARG A 158 -5.68 17.57 -8.56
C ARG A 158 -7.04 18.26 -8.47
N ILE A 159 -7.73 18.19 -7.33
CA ILE A 159 -8.99 18.91 -7.10
C ILE A 159 -8.79 20.41 -7.29
N PHE A 160 -7.76 21.01 -6.69
CA PHE A 160 -7.46 22.44 -6.87
C PHE A 160 -7.23 22.82 -8.34
N GLN A 161 -6.56 21.97 -9.12
CA GLN A 161 -6.38 22.20 -10.55
C GLN A 161 -7.73 22.18 -11.30
N MET A 162 -8.60 21.23 -10.98
CA MET A 162 -9.91 21.09 -11.62
C MET A 162 -10.86 22.23 -11.23
N GLU A 163 -10.80 22.71 -9.98
CA GLU A 163 -11.57 23.84 -9.49
C GLU A 163 -11.16 25.16 -10.16
N ILE A 164 -9.85 25.40 -10.33
CA ILE A 164 -9.35 26.55 -11.12
C ILE A 164 -9.90 26.54 -12.54
N GLY A 165 -10.06 25.34 -13.11
CA GLY A 165 -10.56 25.13 -14.46
C GLY A 165 -12.09 25.09 -14.59
N GLU A 166 -12.82 25.12 -13.48
CA GLU A 166 -14.27 24.91 -13.42
C GLU A 166 -14.74 23.69 -14.25
N VAL A 167 -14.03 22.55 -14.13
CA VAL A 167 -14.28 21.33 -14.95
C VAL A 167 -15.73 20.84 -14.86
N TYR A 168 -16.42 21.12 -13.75
CA TYR A 168 -17.84 20.79 -13.58
C TYR A 168 -18.76 21.51 -14.58
N LYS A 169 -18.34 22.65 -15.16
CA LYS A 169 -19.07 23.35 -16.23
C LYS A 169 -18.68 22.87 -17.61
N ASN A 170 -17.39 22.61 -17.81
CA ASN A 170 -16.82 22.21 -19.09
C ASN A 170 -16.05 20.89 -18.90
N PRO A 171 -16.70 19.74 -19.13
CA PRO A 171 -16.07 18.43 -18.91
C PRO A 171 -14.99 18.09 -19.95
N ASP A 172 -15.19 18.55 -21.19
CA ASP A 172 -14.30 18.27 -22.32
C ASP A 172 -13.19 19.33 -22.44
N VAL A 173 -12.10 19.09 -21.73
CA VAL A 173 -10.97 20.03 -21.62
C VAL A 173 -9.71 19.44 -22.26
N SER A 174 -9.01 20.24 -23.04
CA SER A 174 -7.75 19.85 -23.69
C SER A 174 -6.60 19.59 -22.69
N LYS A 175 -5.58 18.84 -23.12
CA LYS A 175 -4.38 18.61 -22.28
C LYS A 175 -3.63 19.92 -22.04
N GLU A 176 -3.64 20.82 -23.00
CA GLU A 176 -3.00 22.13 -22.95
C GLU A 176 -3.66 23.03 -21.89
N GLU A 177 -4.99 23.02 -21.80
CA GLU A 177 -5.73 23.74 -20.76
C GLU A 177 -5.42 23.22 -19.36
N ARG A 178 -5.43 21.90 -19.16
CA ARG A 178 -5.06 21.30 -17.88
C ARG A 178 -3.65 21.72 -17.44
N LYS A 179 -2.70 21.77 -18.38
CA LYS A 179 -1.35 22.29 -18.11
C LYS A 179 -1.37 23.77 -17.69
N ARG A 180 -2.20 24.61 -18.31
CA ARG A 180 -2.35 26.03 -17.92
C ARG A 180 -2.89 26.17 -16.50
N TRP A 181 -3.85 25.35 -16.10
CA TRP A 181 -4.39 25.36 -14.74
C TRP A 181 -3.36 24.93 -13.70
N GLN A 182 -2.60 23.87 -14.00
CA GLN A 182 -1.47 23.46 -13.17
C GLN A 182 -0.46 24.60 -12.98
N LEU A 183 -0.02 25.25 -14.06
CA LEU A 183 0.92 26.37 -13.98
C LEU A 183 0.36 27.55 -13.17
N THR A 184 -0.94 27.78 -13.26
CA THR A 184 -1.64 28.83 -12.49
C THR A 184 -1.62 28.51 -11.01
N LEU A 185 -1.98 27.28 -10.63
CA LEU A 185 -1.92 26.79 -9.25
C LEU A 185 -0.49 26.90 -8.70
N ASP A 186 0.49 26.39 -9.44
CA ASP A 186 1.90 26.39 -9.05
C ASP A 186 2.46 27.80 -8.81
N LYS A 187 2.09 28.76 -9.67
CA LYS A 187 2.48 30.16 -9.51
C LYS A 187 1.84 30.77 -8.26
N HIS A 188 0.59 30.42 -7.97
CA HIS A 188 -0.11 30.91 -6.79
C HIS A 188 0.48 30.33 -5.49
N LEU A 189 0.66 29.01 -5.42
CA LEU A 189 1.27 28.32 -4.28
C LEU A 189 2.69 28.82 -3.98
N ARG A 190 3.49 29.09 -5.02
CA ARG A 190 4.81 29.70 -4.84
C ARG A 190 4.71 31.10 -4.23
N LYS A 191 3.78 31.92 -4.71
CA LYS A 191 3.64 33.32 -4.25
C LYS A 191 3.12 33.41 -2.82
N LYS A 192 2.16 32.55 -2.44
CA LYS A 192 1.44 32.64 -1.16
C LYS A 192 2.01 31.74 -0.07
N MET A 193 2.40 30.52 -0.42
CA MET A 193 2.86 29.51 0.55
C MET A 193 4.37 29.24 0.45
N ASN A 194 5.08 29.93 -0.44
CA ASN A 194 6.49 29.68 -0.74
C ASN A 194 6.77 28.20 -1.10
N LEU A 195 5.79 27.54 -1.74
CA LEU A 195 5.91 26.16 -2.19
C LEU A 195 6.47 26.11 -3.60
N LYS A 196 7.62 25.43 -3.76
CA LYS A 196 8.21 25.19 -5.07
C LYS A 196 7.48 23.99 -5.72
N PRO A 197 7.05 24.10 -6.99
CA PRO A 197 6.48 22.99 -7.73
C PRO A 197 7.46 21.81 -7.78
N MET A 198 6.93 20.59 -7.72
CA MET A 198 7.70 19.35 -7.77
C MET A 198 7.08 18.39 -8.77
N MET A 199 7.89 17.56 -9.42
CA MET A 199 7.39 16.54 -10.34
C MET A 199 6.69 15.38 -9.62
N ARG A 200 7.17 15.01 -8.42
CA ARG A 200 6.56 14.00 -7.56
C ARG A 200 6.32 14.59 -6.19
N MET A 201 5.11 14.40 -5.67
CA MET A 201 4.71 14.86 -4.34
C MET A 201 5.60 14.22 -3.27
N SER A 202 6.06 15.01 -2.30
CA SER A 202 6.82 14.55 -1.15
C SER A 202 6.04 14.77 0.14
N GLY A 203 6.36 14.05 1.21
CA GLY A 203 5.69 14.22 2.50
C GLY A 203 5.79 15.65 3.05
N ASN A 204 6.91 16.34 2.84
CA ASN A 204 7.07 17.73 3.28
C ASN A 204 6.16 18.70 2.51
N PHE A 205 5.94 18.45 1.22
CA PHE A 205 5.00 19.26 0.44
C PHE A 205 3.57 18.94 0.84
N ALA A 206 3.22 17.66 1.02
CA ALA A 206 1.89 17.22 1.46
C ALA A 206 1.47 17.91 2.77
N ARG A 207 2.33 17.89 3.81
CA ARG A 207 2.04 18.52 5.10
C ARG A 207 1.83 20.03 5.01
N LYS A 208 2.55 20.71 4.12
CA LYS A 208 2.38 22.17 3.91
C LYS A 208 1.14 22.48 3.09
N LEU A 209 0.85 21.69 2.06
CA LEU A 209 -0.30 21.88 1.20
C LEU A 209 -1.61 21.63 1.95
N MET A 210 -1.66 20.63 2.83
CA MET A 210 -2.85 20.26 3.60
C MET A 210 -3.03 21.18 4.83
N SER A 211 -3.11 22.48 4.61
CA SER A 211 -3.38 23.49 5.63
C SER A 211 -4.53 24.40 5.22
N LYS A 212 -5.08 25.18 6.16
CA LYS A 212 -6.24 26.07 5.92
C LYS A 212 -5.86 27.44 5.35
N GLU A 213 -4.62 27.87 5.56
CA GLU A 213 -4.08 29.18 5.16
C GLU A 213 -3.97 29.34 3.64
#